data_AF-A0A078QKD0-F1
#
_entry.id   AF-A0A078QKD0-F1
#
_cell.length_a   1.000
_cell.length_b   1.000
_cell.length_c   1.000
_cell.angle_alpha   90.00
_cell.angle_beta   90.00
_cell.angle_gamma   90.00
#
_symmetry.space_group_name_H-M   'P 1'
#
loop_
_entity.id
_entity.type
_entity.pdbx_description
1 polymer ?
#
loop_
_entity_poly.entity_id
_entity_poly.type
_entity_poly.pdbx_seq_one_letter_code
_entity_poly.pdbx_strand_id
1 'polypeptide(L)'
;MRNIDFNKYQSALIIGNGFDLSLGLSTSYMDFVNSDEFQILLNMQNQLAIYLKVNAELQNWIDIENELKLYSKNEDNAKFKTEYEALCKQLVVYINNIDYSSINKNSKAYEVLTNLSSTKNNIILDFNYTASTRLILKQCGLSDEDIDNRLIKVHGEASNNDIIFGVEDNAGIKKEHVFLRKAYNIKYKALNFSELYDRIKSVAIFGHSLGETDHTYFNKLFQESCMYNKFSTNNNKEFWLFYYKENGYHCMMQQLDSLTHNSLTSFRQYNRVNFINTDKEKVFI
;
A
#
# COMPACT_ATOMS: atom_id res chain seq x y z
N MET A 1 11.38 -17.31 7.90
CA MET A 1 10.19 -16.44 8.01
C MET A 1 9.88 -16.26 9.49
N ARG A 2 9.56 -15.03 9.94
CA ARG A 2 8.93 -14.86 11.27
C ARG A 2 7.59 -15.58 11.18
N ASN A 3 7.39 -16.65 11.96
CA ASN A 3 6.05 -17.22 12.14
C ASN A 3 5.27 -16.25 13.00
N ILE A 4 4.49 -15.39 12.36
CA ILE A 4 3.64 -14.44 13.05
C ILE A 4 2.41 -15.21 13.53
N ASP A 5 2.25 -15.31 14.85
CA ASP A 5 1.05 -15.87 15.43
C ASP A 5 -0.10 -14.87 15.27
N PHE A 6 -0.95 -15.09 14.26
CA PHE A 6 -2.10 -14.22 14.00
C PHE A 6 -3.23 -14.40 15.03
N ASN A 7 -3.19 -15.41 15.91
CA ASN A 7 -4.24 -15.65 16.92
C ASN A 7 -4.43 -14.50 17.91
N LYS A 8 -3.40 -13.68 18.11
CA LYS A 8 -3.44 -12.58 19.09
C LYS A 8 -4.10 -11.30 18.56
N TYR A 9 -4.44 -11.21 17.27
CA TYR A 9 -5.02 -10.00 16.69
C TYR A 9 -6.53 -10.13 16.46
N GLN A 10 -7.25 -9.07 16.75
CA GLN A 10 -8.68 -8.92 16.54
C GLN A 10 -9.02 -7.86 15.49
N SER A 11 -8.08 -6.98 15.17
CA SER A 11 -8.24 -5.96 14.13
C SER A 11 -6.96 -5.75 13.32
N ALA A 12 -7.12 -5.26 12.09
CA ALA A 12 -6.02 -4.86 11.22
C ALA A 12 -6.21 -3.41 10.74
N LEU A 13 -5.14 -2.62 10.78
CA LEU A 13 -5.03 -1.36 10.05
C LEU A 13 -4.13 -1.58 8.83
N ILE A 14 -4.66 -1.32 7.65
CA ILE A 14 -3.99 -1.45 6.37
C ILE A 14 -3.65 -0.05 5.88
N ILE A 15 -2.37 0.20 5.68
CA ILE A 15 -1.82 1.51 5.33
C ILE A 15 -1.22 1.45 3.93
N GLY A 16 -1.54 2.43 3.10
CA GLY A 16 -0.85 2.68 1.84
C GLY A 16 -0.49 4.16 1.68
N ASN A 17 -0.06 4.55 0.47
CA ASN A 17 0.66 5.80 0.26
C ASN A 17 -0.13 7.06 0.66
N GLY A 18 -1.45 7.03 0.55
CA GLY A 18 -2.32 8.12 1.00
C GLY A 18 -2.23 8.42 2.51
N PHE A 19 -1.70 7.50 3.32
CA PHE A 19 -1.37 7.73 4.72
C PHE A 19 -0.19 8.68 4.85
N ASP A 20 0.92 8.40 4.16
CA ASP A 20 2.10 9.26 4.16
C ASP A 20 1.78 10.64 3.58
N LEU A 21 1.00 10.69 2.50
CA LEU A 21 0.49 11.94 1.94
C LEU A 21 -0.38 12.71 2.94
N SER A 22 -1.24 12.02 3.69
CA SER A 22 -2.03 12.65 4.76
C SER A 22 -1.14 13.18 5.89
N LEU A 23 0.01 12.55 6.17
CA LEU A 23 1.02 13.06 7.11
C LEU A 23 1.81 14.25 6.53
N GLY A 24 1.59 14.62 5.26
CA GLY A 24 2.30 15.71 4.59
C GLY A 24 3.64 15.30 4.00
N LEU A 25 3.94 14.00 3.89
CA LEU A 25 5.20 13.51 3.34
C LEU A 25 5.12 13.41 1.82
N SER A 26 6.08 14.02 1.11
CA SER A 26 6.23 13.93 -0.35
C SER A 26 6.61 12.52 -0.78
N THR A 27 5.62 11.66 -0.97
CA THR A 27 5.81 10.21 -1.17
C THR A 27 5.02 9.69 -2.38
N SER A 28 4.37 10.57 -3.13
CA SER A 28 3.71 10.17 -4.37
C SER A 28 4.74 9.80 -5.42
N TYR A 29 4.35 8.97 -6.38
CA TYR A 29 5.19 8.71 -7.54
C TYR A 29 5.47 9.98 -8.36
N MET A 30 4.58 10.98 -8.32
CA MET A 30 4.86 12.29 -8.92
C MET A 30 5.97 13.03 -8.19
N ASP A 31 6.01 12.98 -6.86
CA ASP A 31 7.10 13.59 -6.09
C ASP A 31 8.43 12.91 -6.43
N PHE A 32 8.45 11.57 -6.56
CA PHE A 32 9.62 10.83 -7.01
C PHE A 32 10.03 11.20 -8.45
N VAL A 33 9.12 11.21 -9.41
CA VAL A 33 9.41 11.55 -10.83
C VAL A 33 9.91 12.99 -11.00
N ASN A 34 9.63 13.87 -10.03
CA ASN A 34 10.10 15.25 -10.01
C ASN A 34 11.36 15.47 -9.14
N SER A 35 11.88 14.42 -8.51
CA SER A 35 13.05 14.48 -7.62
C SER A 35 14.39 14.50 -8.38
N ASP A 36 15.44 14.95 -7.70
CA ASP A 36 16.82 14.89 -8.18
C ASP A 36 17.29 13.44 -8.39
N GLU A 37 16.84 12.51 -7.54
CA GLU A 37 17.14 11.09 -7.68
C GLU A 37 16.64 10.52 -9.01
N PHE A 38 15.48 10.96 -9.46
CA PHE A 38 14.93 10.60 -10.76
C PHE A 38 15.66 11.31 -11.92
N GLN A 39 16.08 12.57 -11.73
CA GLN A 39 16.91 13.27 -12.73
C GLN A 39 18.21 12.55 -13.05
N ILE A 40 18.82 11.87 -12.06
CA ILE A 40 20.00 11.03 -12.30
C ILE A 40 19.70 9.92 -13.33
N LEU A 41 18.52 9.30 -13.29
CA LEU A 41 18.12 8.28 -14.27
C LEU A 41 18.01 8.85 -15.68
N LEU A 42 17.43 10.06 -15.79
CA LEU A 42 17.29 10.76 -17.06
C LEU A 42 18.66 11.14 -17.65
N ASN A 43 19.58 11.63 -16.82
CA ASN A 43 20.95 11.95 -17.21
C ASN A 43 21.74 10.71 -17.67
N MET A 44 21.42 9.53 -17.12
CA MET A 44 21.97 8.25 -17.55
C MET A 44 21.30 7.68 -18.82
N GLN A 45 20.38 8.41 -19.44
CA GLN A 45 19.60 7.99 -20.61
C GLN A 45 18.84 6.67 -20.39
N ASN A 46 18.37 6.44 -19.17
CA ASN A 46 17.54 5.28 -18.83
C ASN A 46 16.19 5.38 -19.56
N GLN A 47 15.93 4.46 -20.49
CA GLN A 47 14.77 4.51 -21.38
C GLN A 47 13.45 4.34 -20.64
N LEU A 48 13.42 3.45 -19.64
CA LEU A 48 12.27 3.29 -18.74
C LEU A 48 11.96 4.62 -18.02
N ALA A 49 12.96 5.29 -17.45
CA ALA A 49 12.75 6.55 -16.74
C ALA A 49 12.23 7.66 -17.68
N ILE A 50 12.75 7.72 -18.91
CA ILE A 50 12.26 8.66 -19.94
C ILE A 50 10.79 8.38 -20.27
N TYR A 51 10.44 7.11 -20.51
CA TYR A 51 9.06 6.70 -20.74
C TYR A 51 8.12 7.10 -19.59
N LEU A 52 8.53 6.83 -18.34
CA LEU A 52 7.75 7.20 -17.16
C LEU A 52 7.60 8.72 -17.04
N LYS A 53 8.66 9.49 -17.28
CA LYS A 53 8.61 10.97 -17.21
C LYS A 53 7.60 11.55 -18.19
N VAL A 54 7.63 11.09 -19.45
CA VAL A 54 6.72 11.56 -20.49
C VAL A 54 5.26 11.25 -20.13
N ASN A 55 4.96 10.03 -19.68
CA ASN A 55 3.59 9.66 -19.29
C ASN A 55 3.10 10.43 -18.05
N ALA A 56 3.97 10.62 -17.06
CA ALA A 56 3.66 11.40 -15.87
C ALA A 56 3.31 12.85 -16.19
N GLU A 57 4.05 13.49 -17.11
CA GLU A 57 3.80 14.88 -17.54
C GLU A 57 2.53 15.01 -18.36
N LEU A 58 2.23 14.03 -19.23
CA LEU A 58 1.02 14.04 -20.06
C LEU A 58 -0.26 13.92 -19.24
N GLN A 59 -0.25 13.12 -18.17
CA GLN A 59 -1.44 12.84 -17.35
C GLN A 59 -1.48 13.65 -16.05
N ASN A 60 -0.40 14.37 -15.72
CA ASN A 60 -0.19 15.03 -14.42
C ASN A 60 -0.36 14.07 -13.21
N TRP A 61 -0.12 12.78 -13.45
CA TRP A 61 -0.26 11.67 -12.51
C TRP A 61 0.42 10.44 -13.13
N ILE A 62 0.88 9.51 -12.30
CA ILE A 62 1.43 8.23 -12.79
C ILE A 62 1.18 7.09 -11.80
N ASP A 63 0.82 5.94 -12.36
CA ASP A 63 0.87 4.64 -11.70
C ASP A 63 2.03 3.85 -12.30
N ILE A 64 3.21 3.95 -11.66
CA ILE A 64 4.43 3.36 -12.23
C ILE A 64 4.27 1.84 -12.41
N GLU A 65 3.55 1.15 -11.52
CA GLU A 65 3.41 -0.30 -11.61
C GLU A 65 2.58 -0.71 -12.83
N ASN A 66 1.49 0.01 -13.13
CA ASN A 66 0.72 -0.21 -14.35
C ASN A 66 1.50 0.19 -15.62
N GLU A 67 2.28 1.27 -15.55
CA GLU A 67 3.16 1.69 -16.63
C GLU A 67 4.25 0.64 -16.93
N LEU A 68 4.77 -0.07 -15.92
CA LEU A 68 5.70 -1.19 -16.12
C LEU A 68 5.05 -2.35 -16.91
N LYS A 69 3.75 -2.61 -16.70
CA LYS A 69 3.00 -3.63 -17.48
C LYS A 69 2.92 -3.22 -18.95
N LEU A 70 2.62 -1.95 -19.22
CA LEU A 70 2.51 -1.41 -20.58
C LEU A 70 3.86 -1.40 -21.28
N TYR A 71 4.89 -0.90 -20.60
CA TYR A 71 6.25 -0.87 -21.11
C TYR A 71 6.74 -2.28 -21.45
N SER A 72 6.51 -3.26 -20.58
CA SER A 72 6.88 -4.66 -20.85
C SER A 72 6.26 -5.23 -22.13
N LYS A 73 5.06 -4.82 -22.54
CA LYS A 73 4.40 -5.37 -23.74
C LYS A 73 5.05 -4.88 -25.03
N ASN A 74 5.53 -3.64 -25.01
CA ASN A 74 6.04 -2.94 -26.18
C ASN A 74 7.56 -2.97 -26.30
N GLU A 75 8.26 -3.39 -25.24
CA GLU A 75 9.72 -3.28 -25.17
C GLU A 75 10.44 -4.62 -25.49
N ASP A 76 11.45 -4.57 -26.34
CA ASP A 76 12.39 -5.68 -26.65
C ASP A 76 13.83 -5.36 -26.17
N ASN A 77 14.01 -4.26 -25.44
CA ASN A 77 15.29 -3.79 -24.91
C ASN A 77 15.89 -4.75 -23.86
N ALA A 78 17.03 -5.34 -24.21
CA ALA A 78 17.81 -6.19 -23.32
C ALA A 78 18.29 -5.50 -22.02
N LYS A 79 18.29 -4.16 -21.96
CA LYS A 79 18.69 -3.38 -20.79
C LYS A 79 17.56 -3.15 -19.79
N PHE A 80 16.31 -3.50 -20.11
CA PHE A 80 15.15 -3.14 -19.29
C PHE A 80 15.29 -3.61 -17.83
N LYS A 81 15.84 -4.81 -17.60
CA LYS A 81 16.11 -5.30 -16.23
C LYS A 81 17.05 -4.38 -15.45
N THR A 82 18.14 -3.96 -16.05
CA THR A 82 19.12 -3.06 -15.42
C THR A 82 18.56 -1.65 -15.22
N GLU A 83 17.74 -1.18 -16.16
CA GLU A 83 17.06 0.12 -16.05
C GLU A 83 16.01 0.14 -14.94
N TYR A 84 15.25 -0.94 -14.79
CA TYR A 84 14.33 -1.17 -13.68
C TYR A 84 15.07 -1.27 -12.34
N GLU A 85 16.19 -2.01 -12.27
CA GLU A 85 17.01 -2.08 -11.05
C GLU A 85 17.57 -0.70 -10.65
N ALA A 86 17.97 0.12 -11.62
CA ALA A 86 18.39 1.49 -11.37
C ALA A 86 17.21 2.36 -10.86
N LEU A 87 16.02 2.23 -11.45
CA LEU A 87 14.80 2.91 -10.98
C LEU A 87 14.50 2.56 -9.51
N CYS A 88 14.50 1.27 -9.15
CA CYS A 88 14.31 0.81 -7.78
C CYS A 88 15.35 1.40 -6.83
N LYS A 89 16.63 1.44 -7.23
CA LYS A 89 17.70 2.01 -6.42
C LYS A 89 17.46 3.50 -6.14
N GLN A 90 17.08 4.27 -7.16
CA GLN A 90 16.82 5.71 -6.98
C GLN A 90 15.55 5.97 -6.17
N LEU A 91 14.54 5.11 -6.28
CA LEU A 91 13.37 5.16 -5.39
C LEU A 91 13.78 4.94 -3.93
N VAL A 92 14.64 3.97 -3.64
CA VAL A 92 15.16 3.73 -2.27
C VAL A 92 15.92 4.95 -1.75
N VAL A 93 16.79 5.56 -2.58
CA VAL A 93 17.53 6.78 -2.18
C VAL A 93 16.55 7.92 -1.87
N TYR A 94 15.59 8.15 -2.76
CA TYR A 94 14.57 9.19 -2.60
C TYR A 94 13.78 9.02 -1.29
N ILE A 95 13.25 7.82 -1.04
CA ILE A 95 12.47 7.55 0.17
C ILE A 95 13.30 7.70 1.46
N ASN A 96 14.58 7.32 1.42
CA ASN A 96 15.48 7.49 2.57
C ASN A 96 15.80 8.98 2.86
N ASN A 97 15.60 9.87 1.90
CA ASN A 97 15.81 11.31 2.04
C ASN A 97 14.55 12.08 2.49
N ILE A 98 13.43 11.40 2.72
CA ILE A 98 12.20 12.02 3.21
C ILE A 98 12.40 12.64 4.60
N ASP A 99 12.04 13.91 4.75
CA ASP A 99 12.10 14.63 6.01
C ASP A 99 10.86 14.36 6.88
N TYR A 100 11.03 13.54 7.91
CA TYR A 100 10.01 13.22 8.90
C TYR A 100 9.80 14.31 9.96
N SER A 101 10.62 15.38 9.99
CA SER A 101 10.43 16.48 10.94
C SER A 101 9.14 17.27 10.69
N SER A 102 8.65 17.23 9.44
CA SER A 102 7.48 17.94 8.94
C SER A 102 6.15 17.17 9.08
N ILE A 103 6.15 16.00 9.76
CA ILE A 103 4.93 15.18 9.94
C ILE A 103 3.78 16.02 10.52
N ASN A 104 2.68 16.08 9.77
CA ASN A 104 1.46 16.76 10.15
C ASN A 104 0.71 15.97 11.24
N LYS A 105 0.93 16.36 12.50
CA LYS A 105 0.29 15.75 13.68
C LYS A 105 -1.22 16.03 13.78
N ASN A 106 -1.73 17.00 13.03
CA ASN A 106 -3.15 17.33 12.97
C ASN A 106 -3.90 16.52 11.90
N SER A 107 -3.20 15.66 11.16
CA SER A 107 -3.80 14.84 10.12
C SER A 107 -4.61 13.66 10.68
N LYS A 108 -5.61 13.22 9.92
CA LYS A 108 -6.38 12.02 10.28
C LYS A 108 -5.51 10.76 10.31
N ALA A 109 -4.50 10.65 9.45
CA ALA A 109 -3.52 9.57 9.49
C ALA A 109 -2.83 9.48 10.86
N TYR A 110 -2.33 10.61 11.36
CA TYR A 110 -1.69 10.67 12.68
C TYR A 110 -2.68 10.31 13.80
N GLU A 111 -3.89 10.88 13.78
CA GLU A 111 -4.96 10.56 14.74
C GLU A 111 -5.30 9.06 14.77
N VAL A 112 -5.52 8.44 13.60
CA VAL A 112 -5.86 7.01 13.50
C VAL A 112 -4.75 6.15 14.07
N LEU A 113 -3.49 6.42 13.73
CA LEU A 113 -2.36 5.61 14.20
C LEU A 113 -2.12 5.78 15.71
N THR A 114 -2.23 7.00 16.23
CA THR A 114 -2.08 7.29 17.68
C THR A 114 -3.20 6.69 18.53
N ASN A 115 -4.44 6.72 18.04
CA ASN A 115 -5.55 6.02 18.70
C ASN A 115 -5.32 4.51 18.71
N LEU A 116 -4.87 3.94 17.58
CA LEU A 116 -4.57 2.51 17.48
C LEU A 116 -3.42 2.12 18.42
N SER A 117 -2.38 2.94 18.55
CA SER A 117 -1.20 2.65 19.37
C SER A 117 -1.55 2.37 20.84
N SER A 118 -2.59 3.06 21.35
CA SER A 118 -3.14 2.93 22.70
C SER A 118 -3.95 1.64 22.94
N THR A 119 -4.29 0.91 21.87
CA THR A 119 -5.03 -0.36 21.95
C THR A 119 -4.11 -1.55 21.77
N LYS A 120 -4.49 -2.72 22.31
CA LYS A 120 -3.79 -4.00 22.13
C LYS A 120 -4.48 -4.85 21.05
N ASN A 121 -3.87 -5.98 20.70
CA ASN A 121 -4.45 -7.00 19.81
C ASN A 121 -4.82 -6.48 18.41
N ASN A 122 -4.08 -5.51 17.89
CA ASN A 122 -4.21 -5.03 16.52
C ASN A 122 -2.90 -5.24 15.77
N ILE A 123 -3.01 -5.41 14.46
CA ILE A 123 -1.89 -5.49 13.54
C ILE A 123 -1.95 -4.34 12.55
N ILE A 124 -0.79 -3.85 12.13
CA ILE A 124 -0.62 -2.79 11.15
C ILE A 124 0.08 -3.41 9.95
N LEU A 125 -0.60 -3.43 8.81
CA LEU A 125 -0.08 -3.86 7.53
C LEU A 125 0.28 -2.61 6.74
N ASP A 126 1.55 -2.27 6.74
CA ASP A 126 2.08 -1.06 6.13
C ASP A 126 2.72 -1.39 4.78
N PHE A 127 2.11 -0.88 3.70
CA PHE A 127 2.56 -1.07 2.33
C PHE A 127 3.52 0.03 1.87
N ASN A 128 3.71 1.09 2.66
CA ASN A 128 4.63 2.17 2.33
C ASN A 128 6.07 1.74 2.56
N TYR A 129 7.03 2.38 1.89
CA TYR A 129 8.45 2.11 2.07
C TYR A 129 9.11 2.94 3.19
N THR A 130 8.41 3.98 3.66
CA THR A 130 8.90 4.96 4.65
C THR A 130 8.96 4.39 6.07
N ALA A 131 9.64 5.10 6.97
CA ALA A 131 9.69 4.79 8.40
C ALA A 131 8.58 5.49 9.21
N SER A 132 7.66 6.22 8.56
CA SER A 132 6.67 7.12 9.19
C SER A 132 5.88 6.44 10.32
N THR A 133 5.29 5.28 10.03
CA THR A 133 4.52 4.48 10.98
C THR A 133 5.33 4.11 12.23
N ARG A 134 6.57 3.61 12.05
CA ARG A 134 7.45 3.22 13.17
C ARG A 134 7.81 4.42 14.04
N LEU A 135 8.14 5.56 13.42
CA LEU A 135 8.48 6.80 14.11
C LEU A 135 7.33 7.30 14.97
N ILE A 136 6.11 7.34 14.43
CA ILE A 136 4.91 7.78 15.17
C ILE A 136 4.63 6.83 16.34
N LEU A 137 4.69 5.51 16.13
CA LEU A 137 4.48 4.53 17.20
C LEU A 137 5.52 4.67 18.33
N LYS A 138 6.79 4.95 18.01
CA LYS A 138 7.82 5.26 19.01
C LYS A 138 7.50 6.54 19.78
N GLN A 139 7.02 7.58 19.10
CA GLN A 139 6.59 8.82 19.75
C GLN A 139 5.41 8.61 20.70
N CYS A 140 4.54 7.62 20.43
CA CYS A 140 3.50 7.17 21.36
C CYS A 140 4.02 6.37 22.55
N GLY A 141 5.33 6.11 22.65
CA GLY A 141 5.96 5.40 23.77
C GLY A 141 5.94 3.87 23.66
N LEU A 142 5.64 3.31 22.48
CA LEU A 142 5.73 1.86 22.29
C LEU A 142 7.19 1.40 22.23
N SER A 143 7.47 0.25 22.84
CA SER A 143 8.79 -0.39 22.76
C SER A 143 9.05 -0.92 21.34
N ASP A 144 10.32 -1.11 20.99
CA ASP A 144 10.68 -1.74 19.70
C ASP A 144 10.09 -3.15 19.58
N GLU A 145 9.97 -3.90 20.68
CA GLU A 145 9.35 -5.22 20.71
C GLU A 145 7.83 -5.14 20.43
N ASP A 146 7.13 -4.17 21.03
CA ASP A 146 5.70 -3.97 20.77
C ASP A 146 5.43 -3.58 19.32
N ILE A 147 6.27 -2.71 18.76
CA ILE A 147 6.17 -2.30 17.36
C ILE A 147 6.44 -3.48 16.44
N ASP A 148 7.53 -4.22 16.65
CA ASP A 148 7.87 -5.40 15.85
C ASP A 148 6.80 -6.49 15.91
N ASN A 149 6.07 -6.57 17.02
CA ASN A 149 4.95 -7.47 17.22
C ASN A 149 3.65 -6.99 16.56
N ARG A 150 3.54 -5.74 16.11
CA ARG A 150 2.30 -5.17 15.58
C ARG A 150 2.43 -4.67 14.15
N LEU A 151 3.62 -4.25 13.74
CA LEU A 151 3.88 -3.63 12.44
C LEU A 151 4.53 -4.62 11.47
N ILE A 152 3.89 -4.82 10.33
CA ILE A 152 4.41 -5.58 9.20
C ILE A 152 4.59 -4.61 8.02
N LYS A 153 5.83 -4.49 7.55
CA LYS A 153 6.15 -3.82 6.28
C LYS A 153 5.95 -4.81 5.12
N VAL A 154 4.77 -4.78 4.50
CA VAL A 154 4.35 -5.79 3.50
C VAL A 154 5.23 -5.72 2.27
N HIS A 155 5.54 -4.50 1.81
CA HIS A 155 6.45 -4.26 0.70
C HIS A 155 7.88 -3.91 1.13
N GLY A 156 8.28 -4.27 2.35
CA GLY A 156 9.59 -3.93 2.88
C GLY A 156 9.75 -2.44 3.24
N GLU A 157 10.98 -2.05 3.55
CA GLU A 157 11.33 -0.71 3.99
C GLU A 157 12.58 -0.22 3.26
N ALA A 158 12.59 1.05 2.83
CA ALA A 158 13.71 1.63 2.09
C ALA A 158 15.00 1.63 2.91
N SER A 159 14.90 1.83 4.23
CA SER A 159 16.04 1.83 5.15
C SER A 159 16.75 0.47 5.23
N ASN A 160 16.01 -0.62 5.01
CA ASN A 160 16.52 -2.00 4.99
C ASN A 160 16.93 -2.44 3.57
N ASN A 161 16.75 -1.57 2.58
CA ASN A 161 16.97 -1.86 1.16
C ASN A 161 16.21 -3.11 0.70
N ASP A 162 15.05 -3.43 1.31
CA ASP A 162 14.27 -4.64 1.05
C ASP A 162 12.91 -4.39 0.40
N ILE A 163 12.80 -3.26 -0.32
CA ILE A 163 11.55 -2.89 -0.98
C ILE A 163 11.11 -3.94 -2.00
N ILE A 164 9.80 -4.18 -2.03
CA ILE A 164 9.11 -5.04 -2.98
C ILE A 164 8.28 -4.13 -3.88
N PHE A 165 8.79 -3.87 -5.07
CA PHE A 165 8.17 -2.96 -6.04
C PHE A 165 7.94 -3.71 -7.36
N GLY A 166 6.81 -3.51 -8.02
CA GLY A 166 6.53 -4.16 -9.30
C GLY A 166 5.07 -4.58 -9.46
N VAL A 167 4.84 -5.62 -10.25
CA VAL A 167 3.50 -6.03 -10.68
C VAL A 167 3.04 -7.33 -10.02
N GLU A 168 1.74 -7.57 -10.07
CA GLU A 168 1.08 -8.78 -9.58
C GLU A 168 1.41 -10.04 -10.39
N ASP A 169 1.13 -11.22 -9.83
CA ASP A 169 1.50 -12.53 -10.41
C ASP A 169 0.74 -12.88 -11.69
N ASN A 170 -0.45 -12.33 -11.90
CA ASN A 170 -1.25 -12.49 -13.12
C ASN A 170 -1.06 -11.34 -14.12
N ALA A 171 -0.15 -10.39 -13.86
CA ALA A 171 0.12 -9.29 -14.77
C ALA A 171 0.49 -9.80 -16.17
N GLY A 172 -0.13 -9.20 -17.19
CA GLY A 172 0.10 -9.51 -18.60
C GLY A 172 1.41 -8.93 -19.12
N ILE A 173 2.54 -9.46 -18.64
CA ILE A 173 3.91 -9.08 -19.03
C ILE A 173 4.54 -10.14 -19.94
N LYS A 174 5.61 -9.76 -20.65
CA LYS A 174 6.44 -10.72 -21.41
C LYS A 174 7.15 -11.69 -20.46
N LYS A 175 7.38 -12.94 -20.89
CA LYS A 175 7.90 -14.01 -20.01
C LYS A 175 9.31 -13.71 -19.50
N GLU A 176 10.14 -13.14 -20.36
CA GLU A 176 11.50 -12.67 -20.08
C GLU A 176 11.54 -11.53 -19.05
N HIS A 177 10.43 -10.80 -18.86
CA HIS A 177 10.31 -9.71 -17.90
C HIS A 177 9.76 -10.16 -16.54
N VAL A 178 9.85 -11.45 -16.21
CA VAL A 178 9.42 -12.01 -14.91
C VAL A 178 10.03 -11.29 -13.71
N PHE A 179 11.18 -10.61 -13.89
CA PHE A 179 11.81 -9.79 -12.86
C PHE A 179 10.95 -8.63 -12.34
N LEU A 180 9.90 -8.24 -13.05
CA LEU A 180 8.93 -7.23 -12.61
C LEU A 180 7.94 -7.76 -11.57
N ARG A 181 7.78 -9.09 -11.44
CA ARG A 181 6.80 -9.65 -10.49
C ARG A 181 7.28 -9.47 -9.06
N LYS A 182 6.40 -9.02 -8.17
CA LYS A 182 6.73 -8.86 -6.73
C LYS A 182 7.26 -10.16 -6.12
N ALA A 183 6.68 -11.31 -6.47
CA ALA A 183 7.10 -12.62 -5.98
C ALA A 183 8.47 -13.10 -6.53
N TYR A 184 8.99 -12.48 -7.59
CA TYR A 184 10.33 -12.77 -8.11
C TYR A 184 11.44 -12.22 -7.18
N ASN A 185 11.15 -11.16 -6.41
CA ASN A 185 12.14 -10.54 -5.54
C ASN A 185 12.58 -11.53 -4.45
N ILE A 186 13.89 -11.76 -4.32
CA ILE A 186 14.46 -12.69 -3.33
C ILE A 186 14.12 -12.33 -1.87
N LYS A 187 13.78 -11.06 -1.63
CA LYS A 187 13.40 -10.55 -0.30
C LYS A 187 11.90 -10.64 -0.03
N TYR A 188 11.11 -11.15 -0.99
CA TYR A 188 9.67 -11.35 -0.84
C TYR A 188 9.39 -12.25 0.37
N LYS A 189 8.53 -11.77 1.26
CA LYS A 189 8.10 -12.51 2.46
C LYS A 189 6.66 -12.94 2.24
N ALA A 190 6.46 -14.24 1.98
CA ALA A 190 5.11 -14.78 1.91
C ALA A 190 4.43 -14.66 3.29
N LEU A 191 3.30 -13.97 3.35
CA LEU A 191 2.51 -13.82 4.57
C LEU A 191 1.16 -14.48 4.35
N ASN A 192 0.73 -15.32 5.29
CA ASN A 192 -0.57 -15.95 5.23
C ASN A 192 -1.66 -14.96 5.69
N PHE A 193 -1.92 -13.93 4.90
CA PHE A 193 -2.98 -12.95 5.16
C PHE A 193 -4.35 -13.61 5.27
N SER A 194 -4.52 -14.75 4.59
CA SER A 194 -5.71 -15.58 4.68
C SER A 194 -6.02 -16.00 6.12
N GLU A 195 -5.03 -16.48 6.88
CA GLU A 195 -5.23 -16.84 8.29
C GLU A 195 -5.52 -15.61 9.17
N LEU A 196 -4.89 -14.46 8.87
CA LEU A 196 -5.17 -13.22 9.57
C LEU A 196 -6.63 -12.80 9.37
N TYR A 197 -7.11 -12.77 8.13
CA TYR A 197 -8.44 -12.31 7.79
C TYR A 197 -9.55 -13.20 8.33
N ASP A 198 -9.33 -14.52 8.43
CA ASP A 198 -10.29 -15.43 9.06
C ASP A 198 -10.55 -15.07 10.54
N ARG A 199 -9.58 -14.47 11.21
CA ARG A 199 -9.60 -14.24 12.68
C ARG A 199 -10.04 -12.84 13.07
N ILE A 200 -9.62 -11.82 12.33
CA ILE A 200 -9.92 -10.43 12.70
C ILE A 200 -11.40 -10.11 12.49
N LYS A 201 -11.94 -9.27 13.38
CA LYS A 201 -13.34 -8.79 13.34
C LYS A 201 -13.47 -7.42 12.71
N SER A 202 -12.39 -6.63 12.69
CA SER A 202 -12.39 -5.28 12.15
C SER A 202 -11.17 -5.02 11.25
N VAL A 203 -11.42 -4.32 10.15
CA VAL A 203 -10.39 -3.90 9.19
C VAL A 203 -10.55 -2.41 8.92
N ALA A 204 -9.49 -1.65 9.16
CA ALA A 204 -9.37 -0.27 8.72
C ALA A 204 -8.42 -0.19 7.52
N ILE A 205 -8.79 0.55 6.48
CA ILE A 205 -7.96 0.76 5.29
C ILE A 205 -7.78 2.26 5.10
N PHE A 206 -6.54 2.73 5.29
CA PHE A 206 -6.18 4.14 5.22
C PHE A 206 -5.15 4.39 4.14
N GLY A 207 -5.52 5.20 3.15
CA GLY A 207 -4.58 5.67 2.12
C GLY A 207 -4.06 4.57 1.17
N HIS A 208 -4.55 3.35 1.30
CA HIS A 208 -4.27 2.27 0.34
C HIS A 208 -5.22 2.39 -0.84
N SER A 209 -4.69 2.36 -2.07
CA SER A 209 -5.49 2.48 -3.29
C SER A 209 -6.35 1.24 -3.56
N LEU A 210 -5.97 0.09 -2.97
CA LEU A 210 -6.50 -1.24 -3.30
C LEU A 210 -6.30 -1.56 -4.80
N GLY A 211 -5.23 -1.03 -5.40
CA GLY A 211 -4.92 -1.20 -6.81
C GLY A 211 -4.70 -2.66 -7.19
N GLU A 212 -4.88 -2.93 -8.48
CA GLU A 212 -4.78 -4.28 -9.09
C GLU A 212 -3.49 -5.01 -8.71
N THR A 213 -2.38 -4.26 -8.60
CA THR A 213 -1.04 -4.77 -8.28
C THR A 213 -0.95 -5.39 -6.89
N ASP A 214 -1.92 -5.12 -6.01
CA ASP A 214 -2.00 -5.62 -4.63
C ASP A 214 -3.26 -6.47 -4.37
N HIS A 215 -4.11 -6.72 -5.38
CA HIS A 215 -5.35 -7.50 -5.21
C HIS A 215 -5.12 -8.88 -4.59
N THR A 216 -3.99 -9.52 -4.87
CA THR A 216 -3.60 -10.82 -4.30
C THR A 216 -3.64 -10.81 -2.76
N TYR A 217 -3.35 -9.67 -2.12
CA TYR A 217 -3.38 -9.53 -0.66
C TYR A 217 -4.79 -9.32 -0.09
N PHE A 218 -5.78 -8.98 -0.91
CA PHE A 218 -7.12 -8.59 -0.45
C PHE A 218 -8.25 -9.47 -1.01
N ASN A 219 -8.00 -10.24 -2.07
CA ASN A 219 -9.01 -11.08 -2.73
C ASN A 219 -9.78 -11.94 -1.74
N LYS A 220 -9.08 -12.70 -0.89
CA LYS A 220 -9.74 -13.56 0.11
C LYS A 220 -10.59 -12.74 1.09
N LEU A 221 -10.05 -11.63 1.62
CA LEU A 221 -10.74 -10.77 2.58
C LEU A 221 -12.11 -10.32 2.04
N PHE A 222 -12.14 -9.76 0.83
CA PHE A 222 -13.37 -9.20 0.28
C PHE A 222 -14.31 -10.28 -0.26
N GLN A 223 -13.79 -11.32 -0.90
CA GLN A 223 -14.62 -12.42 -1.43
C GLN A 223 -15.36 -13.16 -0.30
N GLU A 224 -14.67 -13.51 0.79
CA GLU A 224 -15.32 -14.18 1.91
C GLU A 224 -16.27 -13.27 2.67
N SER A 225 -15.99 -11.96 2.70
CA SER A 225 -16.91 -10.96 3.26
C SER A 225 -18.20 -10.84 2.46
N CYS A 226 -18.26 -11.33 1.22
CA CYS A 226 -19.49 -11.40 0.43
C CYS A 226 -20.29 -12.69 0.65
N MET A 227 -19.75 -13.68 1.36
CA MET A 227 -20.41 -14.99 1.51
C MET A 227 -21.37 -15.01 2.70
N TYR A 228 -22.64 -15.29 2.44
CA TYR A 228 -23.61 -15.53 3.50
C TYR A 228 -23.39 -16.90 4.14
N ASN A 229 -23.11 -16.93 5.45
CA ASN A 229 -23.05 -18.18 6.20
C ASN A 229 -24.19 -18.25 7.23
N LYS A 230 -25.25 -19.00 6.90
CA LYS A 230 -26.41 -19.21 7.76
C LYS A 230 -26.07 -19.87 9.12
N PHE A 231 -24.93 -20.57 9.18
CA PHE A 231 -24.52 -21.36 10.35
C PHE A 231 -23.39 -20.70 11.16
N SER A 232 -22.87 -19.56 10.71
CA SER A 232 -21.80 -18.83 11.39
C SER A 232 -21.87 -17.33 11.09
N THR A 233 -22.23 -16.52 12.09
CA THR A 233 -22.16 -15.06 12.01
C THR A 233 -20.73 -14.52 12.21
N ASN A 234 -19.73 -15.38 12.43
CA ASN A 234 -18.34 -15.00 12.65
C ASN A 234 -17.67 -14.38 11.41
N ASN A 235 -18.28 -14.50 10.23
CA ASN A 235 -17.73 -13.92 9.00
C ASN A 235 -18.06 -12.43 8.84
N ASN A 236 -19.03 -11.91 9.59
CA ASN A 236 -19.38 -10.50 9.52
C ASN A 236 -18.24 -9.67 10.11
N LYS A 237 -17.72 -8.72 9.34
CA LYS A 237 -16.65 -7.82 9.77
C LYS A 237 -17.11 -6.38 9.82
N GLU A 238 -16.37 -5.58 10.57
CA GLU A 238 -16.49 -4.13 10.55
C GLU A 238 -15.37 -3.53 9.70
N PHE A 239 -15.73 -2.82 8.63
CA PHE A 239 -14.81 -2.14 7.74
C PHE A 239 -14.83 -0.64 7.99
N TRP A 240 -13.64 -0.04 8.04
CA TRP A 240 -13.42 1.40 8.12
C TRP A 240 -12.58 1.84 6.93
N LEU A 241 -13.22 2.40 5.91
CA LEU A 241 -12.60 2.71 4.63
C LEU A 241 -12.41 4.22 4.51
N PHE A 242 -11.16 4.67 4.57
CA PHE A 242 -10.81 6.09 4.52
C PHE A 242 -10.48 6.50 3.10
N TYR A 243 -11.14 7.55 2.61
CA TYR A 243 -10.98 8.05 1.25
C TYR A 243 -10.79 9.57 1.24
N TYR A 244 -10.09 10.07 0.23
CA TYR A 244 -9.83 11.50 0.06
C TYR A 244 -10.66 12.06 -1.10
N LYS A 245 -11.55 13.01 -0.81
CA LYS A 245 -12.44 13.66 -1.79
C LYS A 245 -13.36 12.68 -2.53
N GLU A 246 -14.23 13.21 -3.37
CA GLU A 246 -15.18 12.44 -4.16
C GLU A 246 -14.50 11.48 -5.15
N ASN A 247 -13.44 11.94 -5.83
CA ASN A 247 -12.66 11.07 -6.73
C ASN A 247 -12.06 9.86 -6.01
N GLY A 248 -11.51 10.05 -4.79
CA GLY A 248 -10.98 8.94 -4.00
C GLY A 248 -12.06 7.93 -3.59
N TYR A 249 -13.29 8.41 -3.30
CA TYR A 249 -14.43 7.52 -3.08
C TYR A 249 -14.76 6.69 -4.32
N HIS A 250 -14.84 7.33 -5.49
CA HIS A 250 -15.15 6.62 -6.73
C HIS A 250 -14.10 5.56 -7.08
N CYS A 251 -12.80 5.90 -7.00
CA CYS A 251 -11.72 4.95 -7.25
C CYS A 251 -11.78 3.78 -6.26
N MET A 252 -11.98 4.05 -4.96
CA MET A 252 -12.14 3.01 -3.96
C MET A 252 -13.32 2.09 -4.27
N MET A 253 -14.47 2.65 -4.66
CA MET A 253 -15.65 1.86 -5.00
C MET A 253 -15.43 0.98 -6.23
N GLN A 254 -14.68 1.43 -7.24
CA GLN A 254 -14.28 0.61 -8.39
C GLN A 254 -13.42 -0.59 -7.97
N GLN A 255 -12.45 -0.37 -7.07
CA GLN A 255 -11.60 -1.45 -6.57
C GLN A 255 -12.40 -2.44 -5.71
N LEU A 256 -13.30 -1.95 -4.84
CA LEU A 256 -14.19 -2.83 -4.07
C LEU A 256 -15.10 -3.64 -4.98
N ASP A 257 -15.64 -3.06 -6.05
CA ASP A 257 -16.47 -3.78 -7.01
C ASP A 257 -15.70 -4.93 -7.67
N SER A 258 -14.44 -4.68 -8.06
CA SER A 258 -13.56 -5.72 -8.60
C SER A 258 -13.23 -6.80 -7.56
N LEU A 259 -12.79 -6.42 -6.36
CA LEU A 259 -12.39 -7.33 -5.27
C LEU A 259 -13.56 -8.17 -4.73
N THR A 260 -14.79 -7.69 -4.87
CA THR A 260 -16.00 -8.42 -4.48
C THR A 260 -16.64 -9.19 -5.64
N HIS A 261 -16.00 -9.26 -6.81
CA HIS A 261 -16.59 -9.85 -8.02
C HIS A 261 -18.01 -9.31 -8.31
N ASN A 262 -18.12 -7.98 -8.35
CA ASN A 262 -19.36 -7.24 -8.58
C ASN A 262 -20.47 -7.51 -7.53
N SER A 263 -20.11 -7.99 -6.34
CA SER A 263 -21.03 -8.34 -5.25
C SER A 263 -21.05 -7.32 -4.10
N LEU A 264 -20.95 -6.02 -4.43
CA LEU A 264 -20.98 -4.92 -3.46
C LEU A 264 -22.21 -4.93 -2.56
N THR A 265 -23.37 -5.34 -3.09
CA THR A 265 -24.61 -5.46 -2.30
C THR A 265 -24.44 -6.46 -1.16
N SER A 266 -23.95 -7.66 -1.46
CA SER A 266 -23.70 -8.70 -0.46
C SER A 266 -22.64 -8.25 0.55
N PHE A 267 -21.56 -7.63 0.07
CA PHE A 267 -20.53 -7.05 0.94
C PHE A 267 -21.12 -6.09 1.97
N ARG A 268 -21.99 -5.16 1.54
CA ARG A 268 -22.63 -4.19 2.44
C ARG A 268 -23.74 -4.80 3.31
N GLN A 269 -24.41 -5.85 2.86
CA GLN A 269 -25.46 -6.53 3.63
C GLN A 269 -24.90 -7.38 4.77
N TYR A 270 -23.77 -8.03 4.56
CA TYR A 270 -23.20 -8.98 5.52
C TYR A 270 -22.17 -8.35 6.47
N ASN A 271 -21.73 -7.11 6.18
CA ASN A 271 -20.72 -6.42 6.97
C ASN A 271 -21.19 -5.05 7.42
N ARG A 272 -20.58 -4.53 8.49
CA ARG A 272 -20.72 -3.13 8.86
C ARG A 272 -19.64 -2.34 8.12
N VAL A 273 -20.02 -1.62 7.07
CA VAL A 273 -19.06 -0.87 6.22
C VAL A 273 -19.21 0.62 6.45
N ASN A 274 -18.17 1.25 6.97
CA ASN A 274 -18.09 2.69 7.24
C ASN A 274 -17.13 3.34 6.25
N PHE A 275 -17.57 4.43 5.61
CA PHE A 275 -16.76 5.23 4.69
C PHE A 275 -16.47 6.59 5.33
N ILE A 276 -15.19 6.96 5.44
CA ILE A 276 -14.75 8.21 6.10
C ILE A 276 -14.01 9.08 5.09
N ASN A 277 -14.52 10.30 4.85
CA ASN A 277 -13.86 11.29 4.02
C ASN A 277 -12.82 12.08 4.83
N THR A 278 -11.55 12.02 4.44
CA THR A 278 -10.45 12.70 5.14
C THR A 278 -10.27 14.17 4.74
N ASP A 279 -10.94 14.65 3.68
CA ASP A 279 -10.84 16.03 3.19
C ASP A 279 -11.70 17.04 3.97
N LYS A 280 -12.82 16.58 4.55
CA LYS A 280 -13.87 17.46 5.10
C LYS A 280 -13.74 17.77 6.60
N GLU A 281 -12.67 17.36 7.25
CA GLU A 281 -12.52 17.53 8.69
C GLU A 281 -11.49 18.61 9.03
N LYS A 282 -11.98 19.63 9.75
CA LYS A 282 -11.34 20.94 9.98
C LYS A 282 -9.86 20.82 10.35
N VAL A 283 -9.02 21.43 9.52
CA VAL A 283 -7.80 22.09 9.98
C VAL A 283 -8.24 23.13 11.01
N PHE A 284 -8.07 22.84 12.30
CA PHE A 284 -8.07 23.90 13.29
C PHE A 284 -6.79 24.70 13.05
N ILE A 285 -6.98 25.92 12.53
CA ILE A 285 -5.95 26.97 12.46
C ILE A 285 -5.65 27.42 13.88
#